data_AF-A0AA42ED42-F1
#
_entry.id   AF-A0AA42ED42-F1
#
_cell.length_a   1.000
_cell.length_b   1.000
_cell.length_c   1.000
_cell.angle_alpha   90.00
_cell.angle_beta   90.00
_cell.angle_gamma   90.00
#
_symmetry.space_group_name_H-M   'P 1'
#
loop_
_entity.id
_entity.type
_entity.pdbx_description
1 polymer ?
#
loop_
_entity_poly.entity_id
_entity_poly.type
_entity_poly.pdbx_seq_one_letter_code
_entity_poly.pdbx_strand_id
1 'polypeptide(L)'
;MTHEIGDACGDLVAAQPAATGHIVDRIPARRDGLLIVCPHFAGLRAGAADLVGCLPIGDANGATLALAGAFPDDPGIHAAIFAADPFRPAPVLLTALRDAGIRAVVNLPTVATVAGGLARALGHAGVDYAAELAVLAEAGRRGLDVLAVVTTGEQGRQAVAAGLRRVLVYP
;
A
#
# COMPACT_ATOMS: atom_id res chain seq x y z
N MET A 1 45.45 -12.67 9.33
CA MET A 1 45.19 -11.40 8.63
C MET A 1 43.73 -11.08 8.85
N THR A 2 43.49 -10.19 9.79
CA THR A 2 42.20 -9.66 10.21
C THR A 2 41.75 -8.58 9.23
N HIS A 3 40.49 -8.62 8.82
CA HIS A 3 39.75 -7.40 8.50
C HIS A 3 38.34 -7.51 9.08
N GLU A 4 38.18 -6.84 10.22
CA GLU A 4 36.89 -6.33 10.69
C GLU A 4 36.43 -5.23 9.73
N ILE A 5 35.14 -5.21 9.41
CA ILE A 5 34.47 -4.04 8.88
C ILE A 5 33.41 -3.67 9.91
N GLY A 6 33.63 -2.53 10.56
CA GLY A 6 32.77 -1.97 11.59
C GLY A 6 31.50 -1.34 11.01
N ASP A 7 30.41 -1.72 11.65
CA ASP A 7 29.32 -0.89 12.19
C ASP A 7 29.01 0.48 11.53
N ALA A 8 27.89 0.52 10.79
CA ALA A 8 27.04 1.69 10.60
C ALA A 8 25.68 1.25 10.01
N CYS A 9 24.90 0.44 10.74
CA CYS A 9 23.51 0.20 10.39
C CYS A 9 22.67 0.44 11.64
N GLY A 10 22.13 1.65 11.75
CA GLY A 10 21.26 2.03 12.86
C GLY A 10 20.14 1.02 13.04
N ASP A 11 19.99 0.56 14.27
CA ASP A 11 18.90 -0.24 14.84
C ASP A 11 17.97 -0.90 13.81
N LEU A 12 18.41 -2.04 13.29
CA LEU A 12 17.55 -2.97 12.57
C LEU A 12 16.50 -3.48 13.57
N VAL A 13 15.36 -2.78 13.63
CA VAL A 13 14.19 -3.22 14.40
C VAL A 13 13.88 -4.66 13.99
N ALA A 14 13.86 -5.56 14.96
CA ALA A 14 13.61 -6.98 14.75
C ALA A 14 12.41 -7.18 13.80
N ALA A 15 12.62 -7.95 12.73
CA ALA A 15 11.56 -8.29 11.79
C ALA A 15 10.41 -8.95 12.56
N GLN A 16 9.21 -8.37 12.50
CA GLN A 16 8.03 -9.03 13.05
C GLN A 16 7.77 -10.33 12.28
N PRO A 17 7.31 -11.40 12.94
CA PRO A 17 6.98 -12.64 12.27
C PRO A 17 5.97 -12.40 11.14
N ALA A 18 6.15 -13.07 10.01
CA ALA A 18 5.24 -12.97 8.87
C ALA A 18 3.80 -13.28 9.33
N ALA A 19 2.90 -12.31 9.18
CA ALA A 19 1.49 -12.45 9.48
C ALA A 19 0.71 -12.60 8.17
N THR A 20 -0.20 -13.57 8.12
CA THR A 20 -1.16 -13.68 7.03
C THR A 20 -2.20 -12.57 7.15
N GLY A 21 -2.45 -11.86 6.05
CA GLY A 21 -3.49 -10.83 5.97
C GLY A 21 -4.66 -11.24 5.09
N HIS A 22 -5.81 -10.61 5.31
CA HIS A 22 -7.03 -10.81 4.52
C HIS A 22 -7.39 -9.52 3.77
N ILE A 23 -7.67 -9.62 2.47
CA ILE A 23 -8.23 -8.52 1.67
C ILE A 23 -9.73 -8.70 1.59
N VAL A 24 -10.48 -7.67 1.98
CA VAL A 24 -11.95 -7.66 2.05
C VAL A 24 -12.51 -6.40 1.43
N ASP A 25 -13.76 -6.42 0.96
CA ASP A 25 -14.42 -5.24 0.41
C ASP A 25 -14.98 -4.29 1.49
N ARG A 26 -15.21 -4.81 2.70
CA ARG A 26 -15.79 -4.12 3.85
C ARG A 26 -15.23 -4.66 5.15
N ILE A 27 -15.33 -3.88 6.22
CA ILE A 27 -14.85 -4.28 7.54
C ILE A 27 -15.77 -5.38 8.12
N PRO A 28 -15.25 -6.59 8.39
CA PRO A 28 -16.02 -7.66 8.98
C PRO A 28 -16.24 -7.43 10.49
N ALA A 29 -17.27 -8.08 11.04
CA ALA A 29 -17.56 -8.04 12.48
C ALA A 29 -16.45 -8.72 13.31
N ARG A 30 -15.90 -9.83 12.81
CA ARG A 30 -14.75 -10.52 13.41
C ARG A 30 -13.48 -10.11 12.69
N ARG A 31 -12.47 -9.72 13.47
CA ARG A 31 -11.16 -9.26 12.98
C ARG A 31 -10.09 -10.17 13.56
N ASP A 32 -9.47 -10.97 12.71
CA ASP A 32 -8.32 -11.80 13.08
C ASP A 32 -7.16 -11.44 12.14
N GLY A 33 -5.98 -11.13 12.70
CA GLY A 33 -4.79 -10.82 11.91
C GLY A 33 -4.83 -9.47 11.18
N LEU A 34 -3.96 -9.31 10.17
CA LEU A 34 -3.88 -8.11 9.34
C LEU A 34 -5.09 -8.02 8.42
N LEU A 35 -5.79 -6.89 8.43
CA LEU A 35 -6.94 -6.66 7.55
C LEU A 35 -6.63 -5.56 6.54
N ILE A 36 -6.89 -5.82 5.27
CA ILE A 36 -6.83 -4.85 4.18
C ILE A 36 -8.24 -4.67 3.65
N VAL A 37 -8.76 -3.44 3.75
CA VAL A 37 -10.09 -3.11 3.25
C VAL A 37 -9.92 -2.43 1.89
N CYS A 38 -10.31 -3.13 0.83
CA CYS A 38 -10.25 -2.70 -0.56
C CYS A 38 -11.66 -2.70 -1.19
N PRO A 39 -12.44 -1.62 -1.01
CA PRO A 39 -13.80 -1.54 -1.55
C PRO A 39 -13.82 -1.53 -3.08
N HIS A 40 -12.72 -1.10 -3.71
CA HIS A 40 -12.54 -1.15 -5.17
C HIS A 40 -12.60 -2.57 -5.74
N PHE A 41 -12.35 -3.60 -4.92
CA PHE A 41 -12.45 -5.00 -5.32
C PHE A 41 -13.83 -5.61 -5.08
N ALA A 42 -14.81 -4.83 -4.60
CA ALA A 42 -16.16 -5.30 -4.35
C ALA A 42 -16.79 -5.94 -5.62
N GLY A 43 -17.29 -7.17 -5.48
CA GLY A 43 -17.92 -7.91 -6.58
C GLY A 43 -16.94 -8.52 -7.61
N LEU A 44 -15.64 -8.27 -7.49
CA LEU A 44 -14.63 -8.90 -8.35
C LEU A 44 -14.36 -10.35 -7.89
N ARG A 45 -14.01 -11.21 -8.85
CA ARG A 45 -13.65 -12.60 -8.54
C ARG A 45 -12.27 -12.63 -7.85
N ALA A 46 -12.18 -13.35 -6.74
CA ALA A 46 -10.92 -13.62 -6.07
C ALA A 46 -9.90 -14.22 -7.05
N GLY A 47 -8.65 -13.76 -6.98
CA GLY A 47 -7.54 -14.18 -7.86
C GLY A 47 -7.39 -13.39 -9.16
N ALA A 48 -8.33 -12.50 -9.50
CA ALA A 48 -8.19 -11.55 -10.61
C ALA A 48 -8.53 -10.10 -10.21
N ALA A 49 -8.97 -9.89 -8.97
CA ALA A 49 -9.45 -8.60 -8.48
C ALA A 49 -8.40 -7.50 -8.53
N ASP A 50 -7.13 -7.85 -8.33
CA ASP A 50 -5.97 -6.98 -8.46
C ASP A 50 -5.70 -6.55 -9.89
N LEU A 51 -5.66 -7.48 -10.84
CA LEU A 51 -5.46 -7.19 -12.27
C LEU A 51 -6.63 -6.38 -12.83
N VAL A 52 -7.86 -6.80 -12.51
CA VAL A 52 -9.08 -6.09 -12.92
C VAL A 52 -9.16 -4.74 -12.21
N GLY A 53 -8.73 -4.65 -10.96
CA GLY A 53 -8.69 -3.41 -10.18
C GLY A 53 -7.72 -2.36 -10.74
N CYS A 54 -6.75 -2.76 -11.56
CA CYS A 54 -5.86 -1.85 -12.28
C CYS A 54 -6.49 -1.25 -13.56
N LEU A 55 -7.68 -1.70 -13.96
CA LEU A 55 -8.42 -1.15 -15.10
C LEU A 55 -9.19 0.13 -14.72
N PRO A 56 -9.57 0.98 -15.70
CA PRO A 56 -10.37 2.18 -15.45
C PRO A 56 -11.86 1.84 -15.21
N ILE A 57 -12.13 1.00 -14.22
CA ILE A 57 -13.46 0.46 -13.91
C ILE A 57 -14.12 1.13 -12.71
N GLY A 58 -13.43 2.07 -12.05
CA GLY A 58 -13.96 2.76 -10.89
C GLY A 58 -12.96 3.71 -10.25
N ASP A 59 -13.45 4.42 -9.24
CA ASP A 59 -12.67 5.36 -8.44
C ASP A 59 -12.25 4.69 -7.12
N ALA A 60 -11.04 4.11 -7.10
CA ALA A 60 -10.55 3.34 -5.95
C ALA A 60 -10.47 4.18 -4.67
N ASN A 61 -9.89 5.38 -4.75
CA ASN A 61 -9.75 6.26 -3.59
C ASN A 61 -11.10 6.85 -3.14
N GLY A 62 -11.99 7.16 -4.08
CA GLY A 62 -13.36 7.57 -3.76
C GLY A 62 -14.13 6.48 -3.02
N ALA A 63 -14.01 5.21 -3.45
CA ALA A 63 -14.63 4.07 -2.80
C ALA A 63 -14.10 3.86 -1.37
N THR A 64 -12.79 4.01 -1.16
CA THR A 64 -12.17 3.95 0.17
C THR A 64 -12.65 5.08 1.08
N LEU A 65 -12.66 6.32 0.59
CA LEU A 65 -13.14 7.49 1.34
C LEU A 65 -14.63 7.38 1.71
N ALA A 66 -15.46 6.78 0.85
CA ALA A 66 -16.88 6.55 1.13
C ALA A 66 -17.12 5.61 2.32
N LEU A 67 -16.15 4.74 2.64
CA LEU A 67 -16.21 3.87 3.82
C LEU A 67 -15.41 4.40 5.01
N ALA A 68 -14.75 5.56 4.91
CA ALA A 68 -13.80 6.00 5.92
C ALA A 68 -14.42 6.13 7.32
N GLY A 69 -15.67 6.58 7.43
CA GLY A 69 -16.39 6.63 8.72
C GLY A 69 -16.68 5.28 9.38
N ALA A 70 -16.50 4.16 8.66
CA ALA A 70 -16.58 2.81 9.20
C ALA A 70 -15.23 2.28 9.70
N PHE A 71 -14.11 2.93 9.38
CA PHE A 71 -12.79 2.52 9.84
C PHE A 71 -12.66 2.77 11.35
N PRO A 72 -12.33 1.74 12.14
CA PRO A 72 -11.99 1.92 13.54
C PRO A 72 -10.64 2.64 13.69
N ASP A 73 -10.41 3.21 14.87
CA ASP A 73 -9.09 3.68 15.30
C ASP A 73 -8.19 2.48 15.66
N ASP A 74 -7.83 1.69 14.66
CA ASP A 74 -7.08 0.43 14.80
C ASP A 74 -6.03 0.32 13.67
N PRO A 75 -4.72 0.35 14.00
CA PRO A 75 -3.64 0.22 13.01
C PRO A 75 -3.55 -1.19 12.40
N GLY A 76 -4.28 -2.18 12.92
CA GLY A 76 -4.42 -3.50 12.32
C GLY A 76 -5.26 -3.51 11.03
N ILE A 77 -5.98 -2.42 10.72
CA ILE A 77 -6.86 -2.31 9.55
C ILE A 77 -6.33 -1.26 8.57
N HIS A 78 -5.83 -1.72 7.43
CA HIS A 78 -5.25 -0.87 6.40
C HIS A 78 -6.29 -0.54 5.34
N ALA A 79 -6.48 0.75 5.08
CA ALA A 79 -7.26 1.23 3.95
C ALA A 79 -6.47 1.07 2.65
N ALA A 80 -7.03 0.35 1.68
CA ALA A 80 -6.44 0.21 0.37
C ALA A 80 -6.62 1.51 -0.43
N ILE A 81 -5.52 2.04 -0.97
CA ILE A 81 -5.52 3.27 -1.77
C ILE A 81 -4.79 3.05 -3.09
N PHE A 82 -5.26 3.73 -4.13
CA PHE A 82 -4.46 3.87 -5.35
C PHE A 82 -3.49 5.04 -5.13
N ALA A 83 -2.25 4.72 -4.77
CA ALA A 83 -1.28 5.70 -4.32
C ALA A 83 -0.80 6.65 -5.44
N ALA A 84 -0.68 6.14 -6.68
CA ALA A 84 -0.30 6.92 -7.85
C ALA A 84 -1.50 7.50 -8.63
N ASP A 85 -2.59 7.85 -7.93
CA ASP A 85 -3.79 8.45 -8.52
C ASP A 85 -3.47 9.83 -9.15
N PRO A 86 -3.55 9.97 -10.48
CA PRO A 86 -3.21 11.23 -11.16
C PRO A 86 -4.24 12.34 -10.90
N PHE A 87 -5.43 12.00 -10.40
CA PHE A 87 -6.51 12.95 -10.12
C PHE A 87 -6.55 13.39 -8.66
N ARG A 88 -5.84 12.70 -7.77
CA ARG A 88 -5.73 13.04 -6.34
C ARG A 88 -4.27 13.11 -5.92
N PRO A 89 -3.64 14.30 -6.04
CA PRO A 89 -2.29 14.51 -5.57
C PRO A 89 -2.13 14.10 -4.10
N ALA A 90 -0.98 13.52 -3.76
CA ALA A 90 -0.71 12.95 -2.43
C ALA A 90 -1.08 13.89 -1.26
N PRO A 91 -0.76 15.20 -1.27
CA PRO A 91 -1.14 16.07 -0.17
C PRO A 91 -2.65 16.15 0.07
N VAL A 92 -3.46 16.08 -0.99
CA VAL A 92 -4.92 16.13 -0.93
C VAL A 92 -5.48 14.79 -0.44
N LEU A 93 -5.04 13.69 -1.06
CA LEU A 93 -5.47 12.34 -0.69
C LEU A 93 -5.16 12.04 0.78
N LEU A 94 -3.92 12.26 1.20
CA LEU A 94 -3.48 11.93 2.57
C LEU A 94 -4.13 12.82 3.63
N THR A 95 -4.51 14.04 3.29
CA THR A 95 -5.30 14.90 4.19
C THR A 95 -6.71 14.35 4.34
N ALA A 96 -7.38 14.03 3.23
CA ALA A 96 -8.73 13.46 3.26
C ALA A 96 -8.80 12.15 4.04
N LEU A 97 -7.82 11.25 3.86
CA LEU A 97 -7.76 9.99 4.62
C LEU A 97 -7.62 10.24 6.13
N ARG A 98 -6.72 11.14 6.53
CA ARG A 98 -6.50 11.47 7.95
C ARG A 98 -7.70 12.14 8.59
N ASP A 99 -8.31 13.11 7.91
CA ASP A 99 -9.49 13.82 8.39
C ASP A 99 -10.69 12.88 8.54
N ALA A 100 -10.75 11.84 7.72
CA ALA A 100 -11.76 10.80 7.80
C ALA A 100 -11.44 9.70 8.83
N GLY A 101 -10.35 9.84 9.61
CA GLY A 101 -10.00 8.94 10.71
C GLY A 101 -9.16 7.73 10.33
N ILE A 102 -8.72 7.61 9.07
CA ILE A 102 -7.89 6.48 8.63
C ILE A 102 -6.49 6.59 9.26
N ARG A 103 -6.01 5.47 9.81
CA ARG A 103 -4.70 5.38 10.50
C ARG A 103 -3.66 4.57 9.78
N ALA A 104 -4.08 3.63 8.94
CA ALA A 104 -3.19 2.73 8.23
C ALA A 104 -3.58 2.63 6.75
N VAL A 105 -2.60 2.59 5.85
CA VAL A 105 -2.83 2.54 4.40
C VAL A 105 -1.94 1.51 3.70
N VAL A 106 -2.42 1.00 2.58
CA VAL A 106 -1.69 0.08 1.69
C VAL A 106 -1.93 0.48 0.23
N ASN A 107 -0.90 0.45 -0.62
CA ASN A 107 -1.04 0.70 -2.06
C ASN A 107 -1.68 -0.52 -2.75
N LEU A 108 -3.01 -0.57 -2.76
CA LEU A 108 -3.77 -1.62 -3.44
C LEU A 108 -5.05 -0.97 -4.02
N PRO A 109 -5.26 -0.99 -5.34
CA PRO A 109 -4.44 -1.59 -6.39
C PRO A 109 -3.03 -0.97 -6.49
N THR A 110 -2.10 -1.69 -7.11
CA THR A 110 -0.70 -1.26 -7.29
C THR A 110 -0.17 -1.61 -8.67
N VAL A 111 0.67 -0.75 -9.23
CA VAL A 111 1.43 -1.04 -10.44
C VAL A 111 2.58 -2.03 -10.24
N ALA A 112 2.87 -2.45 -8.99
CA ALA A 112 3.86 -3.48 -8.68
C ALA A 112 3.57 -4.83 -9.34
N THR A 113 2.30 -5.11 -9.67
CA THR A 113 1.84 -6.31 -10.38
C THR A 113 1.84 -6.14 -11.91
N VAL A 114 2.02 -4.91 -12.41
CA VAL A 114 1.98 -4.59 -13.84
C VAL A 114 3.37 -4.75 -14.44
N ALA A 115 3.46 -5.42 -15.60
CA ALA A 115 4.73 -5.73 -16.25
C ALA A 115 4.77 -5.34 -17.74
N GLY A 116 5.96 -5.41 -18.33
CA GLY A 116 6.18 -5.30 -19.77
C GLY A 116 5.89 -3.91 -20.35
N GLY A 117 5.28 -3.89 -21.54
CA GLY A 117 5.03 -2.65 -22.27
C GLY A 117 4.07 -1.70 -21.54
N LEU A 118 3.07 -2.23 -20.84
CA LEU A 118 2.12 -1.42 -20.08
C LEU A 118 2.79 -0.71 -18.90
N ALA A 119 3.61 -1.43 -18.12
CA ALA A 119 4.38 -0.82 -17.02
C ALA A 119 5.26 0.34 -17.51
N ARG A 120 5.92 0.16 -18.65
CA ARG A 120 6.72 1.22 -19.27
C ARG A 120 5.87 2.41 -19.72
N ALA A 121 4.71 2.17 -20.31
CA ALA A 121 3.81 3.25 -20.73
C ALA A 121 3.28 4.05 -19.54
N LEU A 122 2.88 3.38 -18.46
CA LEU A 122 2.41 4.02 -17.22
C LEU A 122 3.53 4.84 -16.57
N GLY A 123 4.78 4.34 -16.55
CA GLY A 123 5.92 5.11 -16.04
C GLY A 123 6.18 6.41 -16.80
N HIS A 124 6.03 6.44 -18.12
CA HIS A 124 6.11 7.70 -18.89
C HIS A 124 4.98 8.69 -18.52
N ALA A 125 3.86 8.21 -18.02
CA ALA A 125 2.74 9.02 -17.55
C ALA A 125 2.88 9.39 -16.05
N GLY A 126 3.97 9.02 -15.38
CA GLY A 126 4.19 9.27 -13.95
C GLY A 126 3.41 8.33 -13.02
N VAL A 127 2.87 7.22 -13.55
CA VAL A 127 2.16 6.20 -12.79
C VAL A 127 3.06 4.97 -12.70
N ASP A 128 4.08 5.04 -11.85
CA ASP A 128 5.01 3.94 -11.61
C ASP A 128 5.13 3.59 -10.13
N TYR A 129 5.84 2.51 -9.85
CA TYR A 129 5.99 2.02 -8.49
C TYR A 129 6.76 3.00 -7.61
N ALA A 130 7.72 3.75 -8.17
CA ALA A 130 8.44 4.77 -7.41
C ALA A 130 7.51 5.91 -6.96
N ALA A 131 6.57 6.31 -7.80
CA ALA A 131 5.53 7.28 -7.45
C ALA A 131 4.64 6.76 -6.31
N GLU A 132 4.21 5.48 -6.35
CA GLU A 132 3.46 4.88 -5.24
C GLU A 132 4.25 4.90 -3.93
N LEU A 133 5.53 4.49 -3.95
CA LEU A 133 6.40 4.50 -2.78
C LEU A 133 6.60 5.91 -2.22
N ALA A 134 6.71 6.93 -3.08
CA ALA A 134 6.84 8.32 -2.64
C ALA A 134 5.59 8.80 -1.87
N VAL A 135 4.39 8.42 -2.32
CA VAL A 135 3.14 8.71 -1.63
C VAL A 135 3.05 7.97 -0.29
N LEU A 136 3.43 6.69 -0.25
CA LEU A 136 3.46 5.93 1.01
C LEU A 136 4.50 6.49 1.99
N ALA A 137 5.68 6.89 1.53
CA ALA A 137 6.69 7.52 2.37
C ALA A 137 6.17 8.84 2.95
N GLU A 138 5.43 9.62 2.17
CA GLU A 138 4.74 10.81 2.68
C GLU A 138 3.64 10.49 3.69
N ALA A 139 2.84 9.44 3.45
CA ALA A 139 1.84 8.96 4.40
C ALA A 139 2.48 8.61 5.75
N GLY A 140 3.61 7.89 5.73
CA GLY A 140 4.39 7.56 6.92
C GLY A 140 4.89 8.81 7.66
N ARG A 141 5.45 9.79 6.94
CA ARG A 141 5.86 11.09 7.54
C ARG A 141 4.69 11.87 8.16
N ARG A 142 3.47 11.66 7.69
CA ARG A 142 2.24 12.27 8.22
C ARG A 142 1.61 11.46 9.36
N GLY A 143 2.29 10.40 9.84
CA GLY A 143 1.87 9.59 10.98
C GLY A 143 0.86 8.49 10.65
N LEU A 144 0.70 8.14 9.38
CA LEU A 144 -0.05 6.94 8.98
C LEU A 144 0.86 5.72 9.11
N ASP A 145 0.29 4.60 9.55
CA ASP A 145 0.92 3.28 9.40
C ASP A 145 0.84 2.89 7.91
N VAL A 146 1.92 2.36 7.37
CA VAL A 146 2.06 2.17 5.93
C VAL A 146 2.59 0.79 5.62
N LEU A 147 1.97 0.19 4.61
CA LEU A 147 2.32 -1.14 4.17
C LEU A 147 2.46 -1.13 2.65
N ALA A 148 3.66 -1.42 2.16
CA ALA A 148 3.96 -1.37 0.73
C ALA A 148 3.81 -2.75 0.10
N VAL A 149 2.99 -2.87 -0.93
CA VAL A 149 2.83 -4.09 -1.71
C VAL A 149 4.09 -4.35 -2.54
N VAL A 150 4.63 -5.56 -2.44
CA VAL A 150 5.81 -6.04 -3.18
C VAL A 150 5.50 -7.42 -3.77
N THR A 151 5.87 -7.65 -5.02
CA THR A 151 5.80 -8.96 -5.71
C THR A 151 7.20 -9.54 -5.96
N THR A 152 8.25 -8.74 -5.81
CA THR A 152 9.65 -9.16 -6.00
C THR A 152 10.56 -8.64 -4.90
N GLY A 153 11.69 -9.32 -4.68
CA GLY A 153 12.71 -8.86 -3.74
C GLY A 153 13.31 -7.50 -4.11
N GLU A 154 13.32 -7.13 -5.40
CA GLU A 154 13.78 -5.82 -5.84
C GLU A 154 12.82 -4.70 -5.40
N GLN A 155 11.51 -4.90 -5.57
CA GLN A 155 10.51 -3.97 -5.04
C GLN A 155 10.60 -3.84 -3.52
N GLY A 156 10.91 -4.94 -2.81
CA GLY A 156 11.23 -4.90 -1.38
C GLY A 156 12.40 -3.98 -1.05
N ARG A 157 13.50 -4.05 -1.81
CA ARG A 157 14.65 -3.14 -1.66
C ARG A 157 14.28 -1.69 -1.96
N GLN A 158 13.48 -1.44 -3.00
CA GLN A 158 12.99 -0.11 -3.34
C GLN A 158 12.13 0.49 -2.22
N ALA A 159 11.23 -0.31 -1.63
CA ALA A 159 10.41 0.14 -0.50
C ALA A 159 11.28 0.52 0.72
N VAL A 160 12.27 -0.30 1.06
CA VAL A 160 13.23 0.01 2.14
C VAL A 160 14.01 1.29 1.83
N ALA A 161 14.49 1.46 0.59
CA ALA A 161 15.20 2.66 0.17
C ALA A 161 14.34 3.93 0.24
N ALA A 162 13.01 3.80 0.04
CA ALA A 162 12.04 4.88 0.23
C ALA A 162 11.71 5.16 1.72
N GLY A 163 12.32 4.44 2.66
CA GLY A 163 12.12 4.61 4.10
C GLY A 163 10.95 3.81 4.68
N LEU A 164 10.36 2.89 3.90
CA LEU A 164 9.25 2.05 4.33
C LEU A 164 9.78 0.81 5.04
N ARG A 165 9.18 0.45 6.17
CA ARG A 165 9.66 -0.64 7.03
C ARG A 165 8.78 -1.89 7.03
N ARG A 166 7.58 -1.80 6.45
CA ARG A 166 6.61 -2.89 6.38
C ARG A 166 6.18 -3.09 4.95
N VAL A 167 6.18 -4.35 4.52
CA VAL A 167 5.79 -4.73 3.17
C VAL A 167 4.73 -5.83 3.22
N LEU A 168 3.81 -5.81 2.26
CA LEU A 168 2.93 -6.94 1.94
C LEU A 168 3.59 -7.69 0.80
N VAL A 169 4.07 -8.90 1.07
CA VAL A 169 4.43 -9.81 -0.01
C VAL A 169 3.13 -10.29 -0.64
N TYR A 170 2.93 -9.92 -1.89
CA TYR A 170 1.72 -10.18 -2.64
C TYR A 170 2.05 -11.17 -3.78
N PRO A 171 1.26 -12.25 -3.93
CA PRO A 171 1.57 -13.35 -4.85
C PRO A 171 1.55 -12.96 -6.33
#